data_AF-A0A1I3WZB7-F1
#
_entry.id   AF-A0A1I3WZB7-F1
#
_cell.length_a   1.000
_cell.length_b   1.000
_cell.length_c   1.000
_cell.angle_alpha   90.00
_cell.angle_beta   90.00
_cell.angle_gamma   90.00
#
_symmetry.space_group_name_H-M   'P 1'
#
loop_
_entity.id
_entity.type
_entity.pdbx_description
1 polymer ?
#
loop_
_entity_poly.entity_id
_entity_poly.type
_entity_poly.pdbx_seq_one_letter_code
_entity_poly.pdbx_strand_id
1 'polypeptide(L)'
;MHLVCIEHRVELMVECPGCDRPPFGGTAWHTSRTGVTICPAFDTLSSGGRYRRRCLTDFATIEAPTVFAEVVKAQANLFDLAARAATAREGLVESCGTLGRAQTVLEAWLTIIDRKVNAARAPRLEVYMGALLDADAVLSTASLVAAGREAVRRQAFGQNNELAPLASDTHVRSKPRNPLIVAITLTGLRGRFSLGAELSHRLGSERPRYPDGVNPTTRLLQASDGRSALPLAWIPQVVDEGALGVDAKPELGINSPLGRAFTATCLARYGTDRPWGRLAIALGLPAMSATQFRTHWWAIYDAKLWPAYLAALDDLYHRIHETPPTVDYQRRRLEVAEVDELLRACRQAAHRLGDTARPRAAEAMACRFWLDHTGGHSAFAQAPLGRAEPPDLLSSSLSIAIGQELGLCSDDDRSARPP
;
A
#
# COMPACT_ATOMS: atom_id res chain seq x y z
N MET A 1 14.78 -21.58 -15.19
CA MET A 1 16.17 -21.11 -15.04
C MET A 1 16.90 -22.15 -14.21
N HIS A 2 17.64 -23.06 -14.85
CA HIS A 2 18.55 -23.99 -14.18
C HIS A 2 19.96 -23.54 -14.54
N LEU A 3 20.69 -22.98 -13.58
CA LEU A 3 22.06 -22.50 -13.75
C LEU A 3 23.09 -23.54 -13.30
N VAL A 4 22.75 -24.26 -12.22
CA VAL A 4 23.67 -25.20 -11.55
C VAL A 4 22.96 -26.51 -11.22
N CYS A 5 23.72 -27.60 -11.13
CA CYS A 5 23.24 -28.83 -10.52
C CYS A 5 23.29 -28.69 -8.99
N ILE A 6 22.14 -28.73 -8.32
CA ILE A 6 22.07 -28.55 -6.85
C ILE A 6 22.74 -29.72 -6.11
N GLU A 7 22.55 -30.94 -6.64
CA GLU A 7 23.08 -32.18 -6.05
C GLU A 7 24.62 -32.26 -6.18
N HIS A 8 25.13 -32.05 -7.40
CA HIS A 8 26.55 -32.17 -7.70
C HIS A 8 27.36 -30.88 -7.49
N ARG A 9 26.68 -29.74 -7.26
CA ARG A 9 27.27 -28.40 -7.05
C ARG A 9 28.21 -27.95 -8.17
N VAL A 10 27.80 -28.20 -9.41
CA VAL A 10 28.55 -27.82 -10.62
C VAL A 10 27.70 -26.96 -11.55
N GLU A 11 28.36 -26.15 -12.37
CA GLU A 11 27.70 -25.36 -13.42
C GLU A 11 27.05 -26.28 -14.46
N LEU A 12 25.86 -25.91 -14.94
CA LEU A 12 25.23 -26.63 -16.03
C LEU A 12 25.81 -26.16 -17.36
N MET A 13 26.18 -27.12 -18.20
CA MET A 13 26.75 -26.86 -19.51
C MET A 13 25.73 -26.17 -20.41
N VAL A 14 26.01 -24.90 -20.73
CA VAL A 14 25.21 -24.09 -21.66
C VAL A 14 25.69 -24.18 -23.11
N GLU A 15 26.96 -24.50 -23.34
CA GLU A 15 27.58 -24.63 -24.66
C GLU A 15 28.53 -25.84 -24.68
N CYS A 16 28.57 -26.58 -25.80
CA CYS A 16 29.51 -27.67 -25.99
C CYS A 16 30.90 -27.12 -26.36
N PRO A 17 32.00 -27.45 -25.65
CA PRO A 17 33.33 -26.91 -25.96
C PRO A 17 33.91 -27.39 -27.30
N GLY A 18 33.31 -28.41 -27.92
CA GLY A 18 33.74 -28.90 -29.24
C GLY A 18 33.09 -28.18 -30.42
N CYS A 19 31.94 -27.51 -30.25
CA CYS A 19 31.23 -26.87 -31.37
C CYS A 19 30.47 -25.59 -31.01
N ASP A 20 30.61 -25.10 -29.78
CA ASP A 20 29.99 -23.89 -29.23
C ASP A 20 28.46 -23.83 -29.36
N ARG A 21 27.81 -24.98 -29.52
CA ARG A 21 26.35 -25.08 -29.60
C ARG A 21 25.75 -25.53 -28.27
N PRO A 22 24.55 -25.01 -27.91
CA PRO A 22 23.85 -25.46 -26.72
C PRO A 22 23.48 -26.95 -26.85
N PRO A 23 23.97 -27.81 -25.93
CA PRO A 23 23.60 -29.21 -25.90
C PRO A 23 22.08 -29.36 -25.81
N PHE A 24 21.50 -30.21 -26.64
CA PHE A 24 20.05 -30.50 -26.66
C PHE A 24 19.11 -29.28 -26.87
N GLY A 25 19.63 -28.09 -27.16
CA GLY A 25 18.83 -26.89 -27.34
C GLY A 25 18.17 -26.74 -28.72
N GLY A 26 18.69 -27.45 -29.74
CA GLY A 26 18.15 -27.43 -31.11
C GLY A 26 17.59 -28.78 -31.55
N THR A 27 17.00 -28.87 -32.74
CA THR A 27 16.34 -30.11 -33.21
C THR A 27 17.31 -31.27 -33.53
N ALA A 28 18.62 -31.02 -33.54
CA ALA A 28 19.63 -32.01 -33.93
C ALA A 28 19.67 -33.26 -33.04
N TRP A 29 19.26 -33.14 -31.77
CA TRP A 29 19.24 -34.27 -30.83
C TRP A 29 18.12 -35.28 -31.10
N HIS A 30 16.98 -34.84 -31.65
CA HIS A 30 15.88 -35.75 -32.00
C HIS A 30 16.29 -36.82 -33.04
N THR A 31 17.31 -36.52 -33.84
CA THR A 31 17.83 -37.44 -34.88
C THR A 31 19.13 -38.11 -34.46
N SER A 32 19.63 -37.84 -33.25
CA SER A 32 20.84 -38.46 -32.74
C SER A 32 20.54 -39.86 -32.21
N ARG A 33 21.47 -40.80 -32.45
CA ARG A 33 21.48 -42.13 -31.83
C ARG A 33 22.51 -42.25 -30.70
N THR A 34 23.19 -41.16 -30.38
CA THR A 34 24.21 -41.10 -29.33
C THR A 34 23.56 -41.01 -27.96
N GLY A 35 24.24 -41.51 -26.92
CA GLY A 35 23.79 -41.34 -25.54
C GLY A 35 23.75 -39.87 -25.10
N VAL A 36 23.09 -39.59 -23.97
CA VAL A 36 22.94 -38.23 -23.41
C VAL A 36 24.26 -37.59 -22.98
N THR A 37 25.32 -38.40 -22.83
CA THR A 37 26.68 -37.92 -22.55
C THR A 37 27.42 -37.44 -23.78
N ILE A 38 26.89 -37.60 -25.00
CA ILE A 38 27.61 -37.24 -26.23
C ILE A 38 26.88 -36.10 -26.94
N CYS A 39 27.63 -35.09 -27.38
CA CYS A 39 27.10 -33.94 -28.07
C CYS A 39 26.34 -34.32 -29.35
N PRO A 40 25.03 -34.05 -29.42
CA PRO A 40 24.22 -34.41 -30.58
C PRO A 40 24.30 -33.37 -31.71
N ALA A 41 24.91 -32.21 -31.46
CA ALA A 41 24.90 -31.10 -32.39
C ALA A 41 25.71 -31.41 -33.66
N PHE A 42 25.34 -30.74 -34.76
CA PHE A 42 26.16 -30.73 -35.97
C PHE A 42 27.32 -29.76 -35.81
N ASP A 43 28.48 -30.19 -36.26
CA ASP A 43 29.69 -29.38 -36.33
C ASP A 43 29.48 -28.18 -37.27
N THR A 44 29.94 -27.01 -36.83
CA THR A 44 29.90 -25.75 -37.58
C THR A 44 31.10 -25.61 -38.53
N LEU A 45 32.19 -26.33 -38.27
CA LEU A 45 33.46 -26.21 -39.00
C LEU A 45 33.53 -27.11 -40.24
N SER A 46 32.60 -28.06 -40.41
CA SER A 46 32.58 -28.97 -41.56
C SER A 46 32.01 -28.29 -42.82
N SER A 47 32.81 -27.46 -43.49
CA SER A 47 32.48 -26.91 -44.81
C SER A 47 33.03 -27.84 -45.91
N GLY A 48 32.15 -28.62 -46.55
CA GLY A 48 32.51 -29.34 -47.79
C GLY A 48 31.86 -30.70 -48.05
N GLY A 49 31.14 -31.28 -47.07
CA GLY A 49 30.46 -32.58 -47.24
C GLY A 49 28.99 -32.48 -47.64
N ARG A 50 28.48 -33.46 -48.41
CA ARG A 50 27.04 -33.62 -48.71
C ARG A 50 26.17 -33.82 -47.46
N TYR A 51 26.77 -34.30 -46.37
CA TYR A 51 26.13 -34.52 -45.07
C TYR A 51 26.88 -33.75 -43.98
N ARG A 52 26.14 -33.09 -43.09
CA ARG A 52 26.70 -32.39 -41.92
C ARG A 52 27.26 -33.41 -40.93
N ARG A 53 28.50 -33.22 -40.49
CA ARG A 53 29.11 -34.06 -39.44
C ARG A 53 28.55 -33.69 -38.07
N ARG A 54 28.45 -34.67 -37.16
CA ARG A 54 28.12 -34.43 -35.75
C ARG A 54 29.40 -34.10 -34.97
N CYS A 55 29.25 -33.28 -33.93
CA CYS A 55 30.34 -32.88 -33.04
C CYS A 55 30.88 -34.06 -32.23
N LEU A 56 29.99 -34.87 -31.64
CA LEU A 56 30.33 -36.10 -30.90
C LEU A 56 31.28 -35.92 -29.70
N THR A 57 31.50 -34.71 -29.22
CA THR A 57 32.23 -34.47 -27.95
C THR A 57 31.56 -35.22 -26.80
N ASP A 58 32.35 -35.98 -26.04
CA ASP A 58 31.89 -36.71 -24.87
C ASP A 58 31.90 -35.82 -23.63
N PHE A 59 30.72 -35.46 -23.14
CA PHE A 59 30.49 -34.67 -21.95
C PHE A 59 30.97 -35.36 -20.67
N ALA A 60 31.09 -36.70 -20.64
CA ALA A 60 31.62 -37.41 -19.49
C ALA A 60 33.11 -37.12 -19.24
N THR A 61 33.82 -36.62 -20.26
CA THR A 61 35.25 -36.26 -20.17
C THR A 61 35.50 -34.81 -19.79
N ILE A 62 34.44 -34.00 -19.68
CA ILE A 62 34.53 -32.58 -19.37
C ILE A 62 34.39 -32.38 -17.88
N GLU A 63 35.38 -31.75 -17.27
CA GLU A 63 35.31 -31.33 -15.88
C GLU A 63 34.43 -30.08 -15.75
N ALA A 64 33.31 -30.21 -15.03
CA ALA A 64 32.39 -29.10 -14.82
C ALA A 64 32.89 -28.21 -13.65
N PRO A 65 32.90 -26.88 -13.80
CA PRO A 65 33.31 -25.98 -12.72
C PRO A 65 32.44 -26.18 -11.48
N THR A 66 33.10 -26.31 -10.32
CA THR A 66 32.41 -26.34 -9.03
C THR A 66 31.87 -24.97 -8.68
N VAL A 67 30.68 -24.93 -8.10
CA VAL A 67 29.97 -23.69 -7.76
C VAL A 67 29.97 -23.47 -6.24
N PHE A 68 30.09 -22.21 -5.84
CA PHE A 68 29.90 -21.77 -4.47
C PHE A 68 28.56 -22.22 -3.88
N ALA A 69 28.57 -22.61 -2.60
CA ALA A 69 27.41 -23.14 -1.90
C ALA A 69 26.23 -22.15 -1.85
N GLU A 70 26.53 -20.86 -1.85
CA GLU A 70 25.55 -19.76 -1.84
C GLU A 70 24.69 -19.75 -3.10
N VAL A 71 25.28 -20.01 -4.27
CA VAL A 71 24.54 -20.06 -5.54
C VAL A 71 23.61 -21.28 -5.55
N VAL A 72 24.11 -22.42 -5.07
CA VAL A 72 23.33 -23.66 -4.94
C VAL A 72 22.14 -23.43 -4.01
N LYS A 73 22.37 -22.81 -2.84
CA LYS A 73 21.32 -22.44 -1.88
C LYS A 73 20.30 -21.49 -2.50
N ALA A 74 20.75 -20.41 -3.15
CA ALA A 74 19.87 -19.43 -3.78
C ALA A 74 18.99 -20.06 -4.87
N GLN A 75 19.54 -20.97 -5.69
CA GLN A 75 18.75 -21.68 -6.70
C GLN A 75 17.74 -22.64 -6.06
N ALA A 76 18.15 -23.36 -5.01
CA ALA A 76 17.26 -24.24 -4.26
C ALA A 76 16.09 -23.46 -3.64
N ASN A 77 16.35 -22.30 -3.02
CA ASN A 77 15.34 -21.41 -2.47
C ASN A 77 14.34 -20.95 -3.55
N LEU A 78 14.85 -20.53 -4.72
CA LEU A 78 14.00 -20.13 -5.84
C LEU A 78 13.12 -21.27 -6.34
N PHE A 79 13.64 -22.50 -6.40
CA PHE A 79 12.87 -23.67 -6.85
C PHE A 79 11.83 -24.12 -5.83
N ASP A 80 12.16 -24.11 -4.54
CA ASP A 80 11.18 -24.37 -3.47
C ASP A 80 10.05 -23.35 -3.54
N LEU A 81 10.37 -22.06 -3.69
CA LEU A 81 9.38 -21.00 -3.86
C LEU A 81 8.52 -21.20 -5.12
N ALA A 82 9.13 -21.59 -6.25
CA ALA A 82 8.41 -21.88 -7.48
C ALA A 82 7.44 -23.07 -7.33
N ALA A 83 7.87 -24.14 -6.65
CA ALA A 83 7.04 -25.30 -6.35
C ALA A 83 5.86 -24.93 -5.44
N ARG A 84 6.09 -24.11 -4.41
CA ARG A 84 5.03 -23.58 -3.55
C ARG A 84 4.04 -22.70 -4.32
N ALA A 85 4.54 -21.80 -5.18
CA ALA A 85 3.68 -20.95 -6.00
C ALA A 85 2.82 -21.74 -7.00
N ALA A 86 3.33 -22.88 -7.49
CA ALA A 86 2.60 -23.77 -8.41
C ALA A 86 1.51 -24.59 -7.69
N THR A 87 1.76 -25.02 -6.44
CA THR A 87 0.86 -25.90 -5.68
C THR A 87 -0.16 -25.14 -4.84
N ALA A 88 0.23 -24.00 -4.27
CA ALA A 88 -0.59 -23.16 -3.39
C ALA A 88 -0.43 -21.69 -3.80
N ARG A 89 -1.12 -21.30 -4.87
CA ARG A 89 -1.00 -19.96 -5.49
C ARG A 89 -1.27 -18.80 -4.51
N GLU A 90 -2.21 -19.01 -3.58
CA GLU A 90 -2.55 -18.04 -2.53
C GLU A 90 -1.84 -18.31 -1.19
N GLY A 91 -1.02 -19.36 -1.13
CA GLY A 91 -0.22 -19.68 0.05
C GLY A 91 0.71 -18.53 0.42
N LEU A 92 0.73 -18.20 1.72
CA LEU A 92 1.62 -17.18 2.25
C LEU A 92 3.00 -17.78 2.51
N VAL A 93 4.03 -17.04 2.13
CA VAL A 93 5.44 -17.34 2.41
C VAL A 93 6.08 -16.14 3.08
N GLU A 94 7.02 -16.39 3.97
CA GLU A 94 7.80 -15.34 4.60
C GLU A 94 8.89 -14.84 3.65
N SER A 95 9.03 -13.53 3.54
CA SER A 95 10.14 -12.86 2.87
C SER A 95 10.33 -11.47 3.47
N CYS A 96 11.57 -11.05 3.69
CA CYS A 96 11.87 -9.72 4.25
C CYS A 96 11.13 -9.43 5.57
N GLY A 97 10.93 -10.44 6.44
CA GLY A 97 10.18 -10.31 7.70
C GLY A 97 8.69 -10.00 7.56
N THR A 98 8.11 -10.18 6.37
CA THR A 98 6.66 -10.08 6.13
C THR A 98 6.15 -11.36 5.46
N LEU A 99 4.86 -11.65 5.65
CA LEU A 99 4.17 -12.66 4.86
C LEU A 99 3.69 -12.06 3.54
N GLY A 100 3.85 -12.80 2.44
CA GLY A 100 3.33 -12.43 1.13
C GLY A 100 2.89 -13.67 0.33
N ARG A 101 1.99 -13.51 -0.63
CA ARG A 101 1.60 -14.60 -1.54
C ARG A 101 2.83 -15.16 -2.26
N ALA A 102 2.97 -16.48 -2.29
CA ALA A 102 4.10 -17.18 -2.91
C ALA A 102 4.37 -16.70 -4.35
N GLN A 103 3.31 -16.53 -5.14
CA GLN A 103 3.41 -16.00 -6.51
C GLN A 103 4.03 -14.59 -6.54
N THR A 104 3.60 -13.69 -5.65
CA THR A 104 4.10 -12.31 -5.62
C THR A 104 5.56 -12.24 -5.19
N VAL A 105 5.98 -13.10 -4.26
CA VAL A 105 7.39 -13.22 -3.84
C VAL A 105 8.24 -13.81 -4.98
N LEU A 106 7.75 -14.85 -5.67
CA LEU A 106 8.44 -15.43 -6.83
C LEU A 106 8.65 -14.40 -7.94
N GLU A 107 7.63 -13.59 -8.22
CA GLU A 107 7.72 -12.51 -9.19
C GLU A 107 8.73 -11.46 -8.78
N ALA A 108 8.88 -11.17 -7.48
CA ALA A 108 9.90 -10.24 -6.99
C ALA A 108 11.31 -10.77 -7.29
N TRP A 109 11.56 -12.06 -7.01
CA TRP A 109 12.81 -12.75 -7.38
C TRP A 109 13.12 -12.60 -8.87
N LEU A 110 12.16 -13.00 -9.71
CA LEU A 110 12.33 -12.95 -11.16
C LEU A 110 12.50 -11.52 -11.69
N THR A 111 11.82 -10.54 -11.10
CA THR A 111 11.95 -9.13 -11.50
C THR A 111 13.34 -8.57 -11.19
N ILE A 112 13.92 -8.91 -10.03
CA ILE A 112 15.29 -8.50 -9.67
C ILE A 112 16.30 -9.15 -10.61
N ILE A 113 16.16 -10.45 -10.86
CA ILE A 113 17.04 -11.21 -11.76
C ILE A 113 16.97 -10.66 -13.19
N ASP A 114 15.76 -10.56 -13.74
CA ASP A 114 15.50 -10.08 -15.10
C ASP A 114 16.10 -8.69 -15.31
N ARG A 115 15.91 -7.77 -14.36
CA ARG A 115 16.48 -6.42 -14.43
C ARG A 115 18.01 -6.46 -14.51
N LYS A 116 18.66 -7.27 -13.67
CA LYS A 116 20.12 -7.37 -13.62
C LYS A 116 20.69 -7.97 -14.89
N VAL A 117 20.06 -9.01 -15.40
CA VAL A 117 20.44 -9.69 -16.65
C VAL A 117 20.24 -8.75 -17.85
N ASN A 118 19.11 -8.06 -17.95
CA ASN A 118 18.81 -7.13 -19.04
C ASN A 118 19.66 -5.85 -18.99
N ALA A 119 20.25 -5.50 -17.84
CA ALA A 119 21.21 -4.41 -17.74
C ALA A 119 22.60 -4.80 -18.28
N ALA A 120 22.90 -6.10 -18.46
CA ALA A 120 24.17 -6.55 -19.00
C ALA A 120 24.17 -6.50 -20.54
N ARG A 121 25.27 -6.00 -21.13
CA ARG A 121 25.43 -5.92 -22.60
C ARG A 121 25.40 -7.29 -23.29
N ALA A 122 25.92 -8.32 -22.65
CA ALA A 122 25.93 -9.70 -23.12
C ALA A 122 25.78 -10.62 -21.90
N PRO A 123 24.59 -11.18 -21.64
CA PRO A 123 24.36 -11.97 -20.44
C PRO A 123 25.06 -13.32 -20.54
N ARG A 124 26.07 -13.52 -19.68
CA ARG A 124 26.77 -14.79 -19.48
C ARG A 124 26.29 -15.47 -18.20
N LEU A 125 26.65 -16.74 -18.00
CA LEU A 125 26.22 -17.53 -16.84
C LEU A 125 26.54 -16.84 -15.49
N GLU A 126 27.69 -16.18 -15.39
CA GLU A 126 28.13 -15.47 -14.19
C GLU A 126 27.20 -14.29 -13.85
N VAL A 127 26.61 -13.64 -14.86
CA VAL A 127 25.64 -12.56 -14.66
C VAL A 127 24.36 -13.12 -14.05
N TYR A 128 23.88 -14.26 -14.52
CA TYR A 128 22.70 -14.93 -13.95
C TYR A 128 22.96 -15.40 -12.51
N MET A 129 24.13 -15.97 -12.25
CA MET A 129 24.52 -16.40 -10.90
C MET A 129 24.62 -15.20 -9.95
N GLY A 130 25.26 -14.10 -10.35
CA GLY A 130 25.32 -12.87 -9.57
C GLY A 130 23.94 -12.26 -9.31
N ALA A 131 23.07 -12.23 -10.33
CA ALA A 131 21.70 -11.75 -10.21
C ALA A 131 20.84 -12.61 -9.26
N LEU A 132 21.03 -13.93 -9.30
CA LEU A 132 20.40 -14.88 -8.38
C LEU A 132 20.84 -14.64 -6.94
N LEU A 133 22.15 -14.48 -6.70
CA LEU A 133 22.71 -14.16 -5.38
C LEU A 133 22.21 -12.82 -4.85
N ASP A 134 22.10 -11.80 -5.71
CA ASP A 134 21.55 -10.50 -5.33
C ASP A 134 20.07 -10.59 -4.93
N ALA A 135 19.27 -11.37 -5.66
CA ALA A 135 17.87 -11.59 -5.32
C ALA A 135 17.72 -12.33 -3.99
N ASP A 136 18.47 -13.42 -3.76
CA ASP A 136 18.47 -14.15 -2.48
C ASP A 136 18.88 -13.26 -1.32
N ALA A 137 19.98 -12.51 -1.47
CA ALA A 137 20.50 -11.66 -0.43
C ALA A 137 19.50 -10.58 0.01
N VAL A 138 18.72 -10.01 -0.92
CA VAL A 138 17.69 -9.01 -0.60
C VAL A 138 16.45 -9.67 0.01
N LEU A 139 15.93 -10.71 -0.62
CA LEU A 139 14.61 -11.27 -0.31
C LEU A 139 14.60 -12.24 0.87
N SER A 140 15.77 -12.77 1.25
CA SER A 140 15.97 -13.62 2.43
C SER A 140 16.38 -12.84 3.69
N THR A 141 16.32 -11.51 3.66
CA THR A 141 16.59 -10.69 4.86
C THR A 141 15.48 -10.81 5.90
N ALA A 142 15.80 -10.45 7.15
CA ALA A 142 14.86 -10.55 8.28
C ALA A 142 13.82 -9.42 8.37
N SER A 143 13.92 -8.35 7.56
CA SER A 143 12.96 -7.24 7.58
C SER A 143 12.99 -6.42 6.29
N LEU A 144 11.90 -5.71 5.98
CA LEU A 144 11.83 -4.78 4.84
C LEU A 144 12.90 -3.68 4.92
N VAL A 145 13.24 -3.22 6.13
CA VAL A 145 14.32 -2.25 6.36
C VAL A 145 15.68 -2.84 5.97
N ALA A 146 15.97 -4.08 6.39
CA ALA A 146 17.20 -4.76 6.03
C ALA A 146 17.27 -5.04 4.52
N ALA A 147 16.16 -5.49 3.93
CA ALA A 147 16.03 -5.68 2.49
C ALA A 147 16.35 -4.40 1.71
N GLY A 148 15.85 -3.24 2.17
CA GLY A 148 16.09 -1.96 1.50
C GLY A 148 17.57 -1.57 1.52
N ARG A 149 18.27 -1.79 2.65
CA ARG A 149 19.71 -1.54 2.76
C ARG A 149 20.50 -2.46 1.83
N GLU A 150 20.12 -3.74 1.76
CA GLU A 150 20.78 -4.72 0.90
C GLU A 150 20.54 -4.40 -0.59
N ALA A 151 19.33 -4.01 -0.94
CA ALA A 151 18.96 -3.63 -2.31
C ALA A 151 19.76 -2.41 -2.80
N VAL A 152 20.00 -1.42 -1.94
CA VAL A 152 20.85 -0.26 -2.25
C VAL A 152 22.31 -0.69 -2.41
N ARG A 153 22.85 -1.47 -1.45
CA ARG A 153 24.24 -1.93 -1.49
C ARG A 153 24.56 -2.67 -2.79
N ARG A 154 23.62 -3.48 -3.25
CA ARG A 154 23.76 -4.32 -4.46
C ARG A 154 23.26 -3.65 -5.73
N GLN A 155 22.66 -2.46 -5.65
CA GLN A 155 21.92 -1.83 -6.76
C GLN A 155 20.90 -2.81 -7.39
N ALA A 156 20.21 -3.59 -6.56
CA ALA A 156 19.29 -4.64 -6.99
C ALA A 156 18.09 -4.08 -7.77
N PHE A 157 17.64 -2.86 -7.42
CA PHE A 157 16.42 -2.26 -7.96
C PHE A 157 16.61 -1.26 -9.10
N GLY A 158 17.82 -1.12 -9.65
CA GLY A 158 18.08 -0.10 -10.67
C GLY A 158 18.80 1.12 -10.15
N GLN A 159 19.24 1.97 -11.08
CA GLN A 159 19.61 3.33 -10.70
C GLN A 159 18.33 4.04 -10.25
N ASN A 160 18.38 4.79 -9.15
CA ASN A 160 17.21 5.52 -8.62
C ASN A 160 15.94 4.66 -8.38
N ASN A 161 16.10 3.36 -8.07
CA ASN A 161 14.99 2.43 -7.81
C ASN A 161 13.98 2.28 -8.98
N GLU A 162 14.44 2.09 -10.21
CA GLU A 162 13.62 1.83 -11.41
C GLU A 162 12.48 0.80 -11.23
N LEU A 163 12.68 -0.21 -10.37
CA LEU A 163 11.68 -1.24 -10.09
C LEU A 163 10.52 -0.75 -9.20
N ALA A 164 10.75 0.29 -8.39
CA ALA A 164 9.77 0.94 -7.53
C ALA A 164 10.06 2.47 -7.45
N PRO A 165 9.81 3.20 -8.54
CA PRO A 165 10.22 4.61 -8.64
C PRO A 165 9.34 5.51 -7.77
N LEU A 166 9.93 6.56 -7.18
CA LEU A 166 9.21 7.68 -6.56
C LEU A 166 9.07 8.84 -7.55
N ALA A 167 8.49 8.56 -8.70
CA ALA A 167 8.33 9.51 -9.80
C ALA A 167 6.88 9.98 -9.92
N SER A 168 6.56 10.74 -10.97
CA SER A 168 5.18 11.12 -11.27
C SER A 168 4.27 9.91 -11.41
N ASP A 169 2.99 10.08 -11.09
CA ASP A 169 1.96 9.05 -11.22
C ASP A 169 1.96 8.39 -12.60
N THR A 170 2.12 9.18 -13.67
CA THR A 170 2.20 8.66 -15.05
C THR A 170 3.36 7.67 -15.22
N HIS A 171 4.51 7.96 -14.61
CA HIS A 171 5.67 7.08 -14.68
C HIS A 171 5.46 5.80 -13.85
N VAL A 172 4.87 5.91 -12.66
CA VAL A 172 4.55 4.73 -11.83
C VAL A 172 3.53 3.84 -12.55
N ARG A 173 2.48 4.43 -13.14
CA ARG A 173 1.41 3.74 -13.88
C ARG A 173 1.86 3.09 -15.18
N SER A 174 2.97 3.54 -15.77
CA SER A 174 3.44 3.03 -17.06
C SER A 174 3.74 1.52 -17.06
N LYS A 175 4.03 0.93 -15.90
CA LYS A 175 4.34 -0.49 -15.76
C LYS A 175 3.81 -1.05 -14.43
N PRO A 176 3.28 -2.28 -14.42
CA PRO A 176 3.00 -3.00 -13.18
C PRO A 176 4.23 -3.10 -12.28
N ARG A 177 4.09 -2.78 -10.98
CA ARG A 177 5.16 -2.83 -9.98
C ARG A 177 4.92 -3.96 -9.00
N ASN A 178 5.97 -4.72 -8.69
CA ASN A 178 5.85 -5.79 -7.70
C ASN A 178 5.62 -5.20 -6.30
N PRO A 179 4.53 -5.56 -5.60
CA PRO A 179 4.21 -5.02 -4.27
C PRO A 179 5.31 -5.20 -3.21
N LEU A 180 6.09 -6.29 -3.25
CA LEU A 180 7.15 -6.55 -2.27
C LEU A 180 8.29 -5.57 -2.47
N ILE A 181 8.71 -5.39 -3.73
CA ILE A 181 9.78 -4.43 -4.09
C ILE A 181 9.35 -3.01 -3.71
N VAL A 182 8.08 -2.65 -3.94
CA VAL A 182 7.51 -1.37 -3.51
C VAL A 182 7.56 -1.22 -1.99
N ALA A 183 7.10 -2.21 -1.23
CA ALA A 183 7.13 -2.18 0.23
C ALA A 183 8.57 -2.06 0.78
N ILE A 184 9.53 -2.79 0.23
CA ILE A 184 10.96 -2.68 0.58
C ILE A 184 11.47 -1.26 0.32
N THR A 185 11.17 -0.70 -0.85
CA THR A 185 11.66 0.63 -1.26
C THR A 185 11.07 1.73 -0.39
N LEU A 186 9.76 1.72 -0.16
CA LEU A 186 9.07 2.71 0.65
C LEU A 186 9.52 2.64 2.12
N THR A 187 9.67 1.43 2.66
CA THR A 187 10.17 1.24 4.03
C THR A 187 11.60 1.75 4.20
N GLY A 188 12.46 1.50 3.22
CA GLY A 188 13.85 2.00 3.23
C GLY A 188 13.96 3.54 3.19
N LEU A 189 12.87 4.23 2.84
CA LEU A 189 12.79 5.69 2.73
C LEU A 189 11.93 6.34 3.82
N ARG A 190 11.43 5.56 4.79
CA ARG A 190 10.64 6.05 5.94
C ARG A 190 11.39 7.18 6.66
N GLY A 191 10.69 8.26 7.02
CA GLY A 191 11.28 9.45 7.65
C GLY A 191 12.02 10.40 6.70
N ARG A 192 12.13 10.08 5.40
CA ARG A 192 12.64 11.00 4.37
C ARG A 192 11.54 11.65 3.53
N PHE A 193 10.31 11.16 3.67
CA PHE A 193 9.15 11.66 2.97
C PHE A 193 8.61 12.92 3.65
N SER A 194 7.92 13.76 2.87
CA SER A 194 7.00 14.72 3.46
C SER A 194 5.85 13.98 4.11
N LEU A 195 5.25 14.55 5.16
CA LEU A 195 4.25 13.81 5.93
C LEU A 195 2.94 13.59 5.17
N GLY A 196 2.61 14.49 4.24
CA GLY A 196 1.57 14.23 3.26
C GLY A 196 1.86 12.98 2.42
N ALA A 197 3.12 12.76 2.02
CA ALA A 197 3.53 11.57 1.27
C ALA A 197 3.58 10.31 2.15
N GLU A 198 3.91 10.41 3.44
CA GLU A 198 3.87 9.27 4.37
C GLU A 198 2.44 8.71 4.53
N LEU A 199 1.45 9.61 4.61
CA LEU A 199 0.03 9.24 4.60
C LEU A 199 -0.42 8.66 3.25
N SER A 200 -0.03 9.31 2.15
CA SER A 200 -0.39 8.85 0.80
C SER A 200 0.17 7.46 0.48
N HIS A 201 1.40 7.16 0.93
CA HIS A 201 2.05 5.87 0.73
C HIS A 201 1.80 4.84 1.85
N ARG A 202 0.88 5.15 2.76
CA ARG A 202 0.47 4.28 3.87
C ARG A 202 1.67 3.78 4.70
N LEU A 203 2.59 4.69 5.05
CA LEU A 203 3.79 4.34 5.82
C LEU A 203 3.51 3.99 7.28
N GLY A 204 2.25 4.05 7.74
CA GLY A 204 1.82 3.45 9.01
C GLY A 204 1.72 1.94 8.95
N SER A 205 1.42 1.40 7.76
CA SER A 205 1.34 -0.03 7.54
C SER A 205 2.72 -0.69 7.56
N GLU A 206 2.78 -1.93 8.04
CA GLU A 206 3.93 -2.82 7.87
C GLU A 206 4.21 -3.14 6.40
N ARG A 207 3.24 -2.89 5.50
CA ARG A 207 3.34 -3.12 4.05
C ARG A 207 2.96 -1.84 3.28
N PRO A 208 3.84 -0.82 3.29
CA PRO A 208 3.58 0.43 2.60
C PRO A 208 3.45 0.21 1.09
N ARG A 209 2.64 1.07 0.44
CA ARG A 209 2.26 0.92 -0.96
C ARG A 209 1.96 2.27 -1.61
N TYR A 210 1.94 2.30 -2.94
CA TYR A 210 1.54 3.52 -3.65
C TYR A 210 0.10 3.92 -3.34
N PRO A 211 -0.24 5.22 -3.49
CA PRO A 211 -1.61 5.69 -3.34
C PRO A 211 -2.57 4.99 -4.32
N ASP A 212 -3.84 4.99 -3.96
CA ASP A 212 -4.89 4.36 -4.75
C ASP A 212 -4.97 4.96 -6.15
N GLY A 213 -5.15 4.08 -7.13
CA GLY A 213 -5.15 4.43 -8.54
C GLY A 213 -3.75 4.58 -9.15
N VAL A 214 -2.70 4.82 -8.37
CA VAL A 214 -1.33 5.06 -8.91
C VAL A 214 -0.65 3.78 -9.39
N ASN A 215 -0.91 2.64 -8.74
CA ASN A 215 -0.34 1.37 -9.17
C ASN A 215 -1.39 0.53 -9.92
N PRO A 216 -1.17 0.19 -11.21
CA PRO A 216 -2.11 -0.61 -12.00
C PRO A 216 -2.14 -2.09 -11.58
N THR A 217 -1.30 -2.53 -10.64
CA THR A 217 -1.26 -3.95 -10.26
C THR A 217 -2.46 -4.33 -9.39
N THR A 218 -3.20 -5.34 -9.83
CA THR A 218 -4.17 -6.06 -9.00
C THR A 218 -3.51 -7.04 -8.02
N ARG A 219 -2.17 -7.17 -8.05
CA ARG A 219 -1.42 -8.08 -7.19
C ARG A 219 -1.21 -7.45 -5.83
N LEU A 220 -1.42 -8.25 -4.78
CA LEU A 220 -1.32 -7.84 -3.38
C LEU A 220 -0.31 -8.75 -2.67
N LEU A 221 0.40 -8.23 -1.66
CA LEU A 221 1.19 -9.09 -0.78
C LEU A 221 0.25 -9.95 0.07
N GLN A 222 -0.79 -9.34 0.64
CA GLN A 222 -1.84 -10.00 1.39
C GLN A 222 -3.22 -9.46 1.01
N ALA A 223 -4.28 -10.22 1.30
CA ALA A 223 -5.65 -9.81 1.00
C ALA A 223 -6.03 -8.47 1.66
N SER A 224 -5.56 -8.21 2.89
CA SER A 224 -5.77 -6.95 3.62
C SER A 224 -5.22 -5.72 2.90
N ASP A 225 -4.22 -5.90 2.04
CA ASP A 225 -3.55 -4.78 1.37
C ASP A 225 -4.40 -4.21 0.23
N GLY A 226 -5.42 -4.96 -0.22
CA GLY A 226 -6.37 -4.57 -1.26
C GLY A 226 -7.48 -3.64 -0.79
N ARG A 227 -7.50 -3.24 0.50
CA ARG A 227 -8.48 -2.28 1.01
C ARG A 227 -8.25 -0.91 0.35
N SER A 228 -9.31 -0.34 -0.23
CA SER A 228 -9.29 1.00 -0.82
C SER A 228 -9.21 2.09 0.25
N ALA A 229 -8.82 3.29 -0.15
CA ALA A 229 -8.93 4.47 0.68
C ALA A 229 -10.37 4.63 1.17
N LEU A 230 -10.53 5.12 2.41
CA LEU A 230 -11.84 5.28 3.00
C LEU A 230 -12.66 6.30 2.19
N PRO A 231 -13.92 5.99 1.85
CA PRO A 231 -14.80 6.97 1.26
C PRO A 231 -15.10 8.07 2.28
N LEU A 232 -15.25 9.32 1.82
CA LEU A 232 -15.53 10.46 2.70
C LEU A 232 -16.88 10.31 3.45
N ALA A 233 -17.78 9.52 2.88
CA ALA A 233 -19.03 9.09 3.50
C ALA A 233 -18.82 8.37 4.85
N TRP A 234 -17.70 7.67 5.03
CA TRP A 234 -17.43 6.91 6.26
C TRP A 234 -16.64 7.71 7.29
N ILE A 235 -16.24 8.94 6.97
CA ILE A 235 -15.34 9.72 7.81
C ILE A 235 -16.14 10.87 8.45
N PRO A 236 -16.25 10.92 9.79
CA PRO A 236 -16.88 12.02 10.50
C PRO A 236 -16.07 13.31 10.39
N GLN A 237 -16.63 14.45 10.77
CA GLN A 237 -15.86 15.70 10.83
C GLN A 237 -14.76 15.63 11.90
N VAL A 238 -15.06 15.00 13.05
CA VAL A 238 -14.12 14.66 14.12
C VAL A 238 -14.25 13.17 14.46
N VAL A 239 -13.14 12.43 14.54
CA VAL A 239 -13.18 11.03 15.05
C VAL A 239 -13.55 10.99 16.52
N ASP A 240 -13.89 9.85 17.10
CA ASP A 240 -14.21 9.78 18.54
C ASP A 240 -13.02 10.06 19.46
N GLU A 241 -13.32 10.48 20.69
CA GLU A 241 -12.27 10.69 21.70
C GLU A 241 -11.58 9.36 22.02
N GLY A 242 -10.25 9.33 21.94
CA GLY A 242 -9.50 8.09 22.12
C GLY A 242 -9.57 7.11 20.95
N ALA A 243 -10.25 7.42 19.84
CA ALA A 243 -10.37 6.54 18.67
C ALA A 243 -9.02 6.11 18.09
N LEU A 244 -8.01 6.96 18.21
CA LEU A 244 -6.64 6.67 17.76
C LEU A 244 -5.87 5.79 18.78
N GLY A 245 -6.21 5.81 20.07
CA GLY A 245 -5.57 4.96 21.07
C GLY A 245 -4.08 5.23 21.32
N VAL A 246 -3.55 6.38 20.89
CA VAL A 246 -2.15 6.77 21.13
C VAL A 246 -2.02 7.35 22.54
N ASP A 247 -1.19 6.73 23.37
CA ASP A 247 -0.82 7.25 24.69
C ASP A 247 0.09 8.48 24.52
N ALA A 248 -0.50 9.65 24.66
CA ALA A 248 0.15 10.93 24.45
C ALA A 248 -0.21 11.90 25.57
N LYS A 249 0.75 12.79 25.90
CA LYS A 249 0.51 13.86 26.87
C LYS A 249 -0.67 14.73 26.42
N PRO A 250 -1.58 15.14 27.33
CA PRO A 250 -2.73 15.98 27.00
C PRO A 250 -2.36 17.27 26.25
N GLU A 251 -1.18 17.82 26.53
CA GLU A 251 -0.61 19.03 25.92
C GLU A 251 -0.43 18.92 24.40
N LEU A 252 -0.25 17.72 23.86
CA LEU A 252 -0.17 17.51 22.42
C LEU A 252 -1.53 17.66 21.74
N GLY A 253 -2.63 17.67 22.52
CA GLY A 253 -3.96 17.97 22.03
C GLY A 253 -4.51 16.94 21.05
N ILE A 254 -4.02 15.70 21.03
CA ILE A 254 -4.49 14.65 20.10
C ILE A 254 -5.99 14.41 20.27
N ASN A 255 -6.47 14.37 21.52
CA ASN A 255 -7.88 14.22 21.87
C ASN A 255 -8.66 15.54 21.86
N SER A 256 -8.01 16.69 21.62
CA SER A 256 -8.72 17.96 21.46
C SER A 256 -9.59 17.93 20.19
N PRO A 257 -10.60 18.81 20.06
CA PRO A 257 -11.40 18.89 18.84
C PRO A 257 -10.56 19.08 17.57
N LEU A 258 -9.49 19.89 17.65
CA LEU A 258 -8.56 20.09 16.54
C LEU A 258 -7.75 18.84 16.22
N GLY A 259 -7.27 18.11 17.23
CA GLY A 259 -6.54 16.86 17.04
C GLY A 259 -7.41 15.78 16.42
N ARG A 260 -8.65 15.63 16.90
CA ARG A 260 -9.64 14.69 16.36
C ARG A 260 -10.04 15.04 14.91
N ALA A 261 -10.18 16.33 14.58
CA ALA A 261 -10.38 16.80 13.20
C ALA A 261 -9.15 16.53 12.31
N PHE A 262 -7.95 16.69 12.86
CA PHE A 262 -6.71 16.36 12.18
C PHE A 262 -6.62 14.86 11.89
N THR A 263 -6.99 13.99 12.83
CA THR A 263 -7.06 12.53 12.63
C THR A 263 -8.07 12.17 11.54
N ALA A 264 -9.28 12.75 11.54
CA ALA A 264 -10.26 12.55 10.46
C ALA A 264 -9.69 12.96 9.09
N THR A 265 -8.97 14.09 9.03
CA THR A 265 -8.31 14.55 7.81
C THR A 265 -7.17 13.63 7.38
N CYS A 266 -6.41 13.08 8.32
CA CYS A 266 -5.37 12.09 8.05
C CYS A 266 -5.96 10.79 7.49
N LEU A 267 -7.06 10.28 8.07
CA LEU A 267 -7.80 9.11 7.55
C LEU A 267 -8.27 9.37 6.12
N ALA A 268 -8.82 10.55 5.84
CA ALA A 268 -9.31 10.92 4.51
C ALA A 268 -8.19 11.06 3.47
N ARG A 269 -6.97 11.36 3.93
CA ARG A 269 -5.76 11.40 3.10
C ARG A 269 -5.13 10.02 2.92
N TYR A 270 -5.28 9.12 3.89
CA TYR A 270 -4.55 7.86 3.97
C TYR A 270 -4.76 7.01 2.70
N GLY A 271 -3.67 6.70 1.99
CA GLY A 271 -3.74 6.00 0.70
C GLY A 271 -4.19 6.85 -0.49
N THR A 272 -4.27 8.18 -0.37
CA THR A 272 -4.67 9.09 -1.47
C THR A 272 -3.69 10.25 -1.60
N ASP A 273 -3.66 10.90 -2.76
CA ASP A 273 -2.89 12.12 -3.04
C ASP A 273 -3.71 13.41 -2.85
N ARG A 274 -4.96 13.31 -2.37
CA ARG A 274 -5.91 14.42 -2.25
C ARG A 274 -5.31 15.60 -1.47
N PRO A 275 -5.44 16.85 -1.93
CA PRO A 275 -4.85 18.00 -1.25
C PRO A 275 -5.59 18.33 0.07
N TRP A 276 -4.84 18.71 1.10
CA TRP A 276 -5.35 19.00 2.45
C TRP A 276 -6.54 19.96 2.48
N GLY A 277 -6.49 21.06 1.70
CA GLY A 277 -7.60 22.02 1.64
C GLY A 277 -8.91 21.44 1.12
N ARG A 278 -8.85 20.54 0.12
CA ARG A 278 -10.06 19.86 -0.37
C ARG A 278 -10.59 18.85 0.65
N LEU A 279 -9.72 18.17 1.37
CA LEU A 279 -10.12 17.26 2.45
C LEU A 279 -10.79 18.03 3.60
N ALA A 280 -10.25 19.17 4.01
CA ALA A 280 -10.86 20.01 5.03
C ALA A 280 -12.29 20.44 4.64
N ILE A 281 -12.47 20.95 3.42
CA ILE A 281 -13.79 21.33 2.90
C ILE A 281 -14.74 20.12 2.86
N ALA A 282 -14.28 18.97 2.37
CA ALA A 282 -15.11 17.77 2.25
C ALA A 282 -15.54 17.18 3.61
N LEU A 283 -14.74 17.40 4.66
CA LEU A 283 -15.08 17.07 6.04
C LEU A 283 -15.92 18.17 6.73
N GLY A 284 -16.26 19.26 6.03
CA GLY A 284 -17.01 20.37 6.58
C GLY A 284 -16.22 21.23 7.56
N LEU A 285 -14.89 21.23 7.48
CA LEU A 285 -14.01 21.99 8.36
C LEU A 285 -13.76 23.39 7.77
N PRO A 286 -13.58 24.44 8.61
CA PRO A 286 -13.18 25.76 8.14
C PRO A 286 -11.89 25.69 7.30
N ALA A 287 -11.81 26.48 6.22
CA ALA A 287 -10.65 26.46 5.32
C ALA A 287 -9.31 26.71 6.05
N MET A 288 -9.33 27.52 7.11
CA MET A 288 -8.16 27.83 7.94
C MET A 288 -7.65 26.65 8.78
N SER A 289 -8.45 25.59 8.96
CA SER A 289 -8.07 24.40 9.75
C SER A 289 -6.83 23.72 9.18
N ALA A 290 -6.66 23.74 7.84
CA ALA A 290 -5.48 23.18 7.18
C ALA A 290 -4.17 23.82 7.67
N THR A 291 -4.18 25.12 7.98
CA THR A 291 -3.01 25.82 8.54
C THR A 291 -2.74 25.36 9.97
N GLN A 292 -3.79 25.16 10.77
CA GLN A 292 -3.69 24.70 12.15
C GLN A 292 -3.21 23.24 12.26
N PHE A 293 -3.62 22.39 11.31
CA PHE A 293 -3.15 21.01 11.21
C PHE A 293 -1.65 20.90 11.05
N ARG A 294 -1.02 21.84 10.32
CA ARG A 294 0.44 21.88 10.20
C ARG A 294 1.11 22.05 11.56
N THR A 295 0.62 22.97 12.39
CA THR A 295 1.16 23.19 13.73
C THR A 295 0.96 21.97 14.62
N HIS A 296 -0.23 21.38 14.61
CA HIS A 296 -0.55 20.20 15.41
C HIS A 296 0.31 19.00 15.01
N TRP A 297 0.50 18.80 13.71
CA TRP A 297 1.41 17.80 13.17
C TRP A 297 2.85 18.01 13.66
N TRP A 298 3.42 19.22 13.56
CA TRP A 298 4.79 19.46 14.04
C TRP A 298 4.97 19.13 15.53
N ALA A 299 3.97 19.41 16.37
CA ALA A 299 4.01 19.02 17.78
C ALA A 299 4.13 17.50 17.98
N ILE A 300 3.39 16.69 17.20
CA ILE A 300 3.49 15.22 17.23
C ILE A 300 4.85 14.74 16.73
N TYR A 301 5.38 15.38 15.68
CA TYR A 301 6.67 15.04 15.10
C TYR A 301 7.83 15.35 16.06
N ASP A 302 7.83 16.54 16.67
CA ASP A 302 8.83 16.97 17.64
C ASP A 302 8.81 16.10 18.91
N ALA A 303 7.62 15.62 19.30
CA ALA A 303 7.44 14.63 20.36
C ALA A 303 7.91 13.22 19.98
N LYS A 304 8.37 12.98 18.74
CA LYS A 304 8.78 11.68 18.19
C LYS A 304 7.68 10.62 18.20
N LEU A 305 6.42 11.05 18.24
CA LEU A 305 5.26 10.16 18.27
C LEU A 305 4.71 9.83 16.87
N TRP A 306 5.24 10.46 15.83
CA TRP A 306 4.70 10.32 14.49
C TRP A 306 4.64 8.87 13.96
N PRO A 307 5.67 8.02 14.11
CA PRO A 307 5.57 6.62 13.70
C PRO A 307 4.45 5.85 14.43
N ALA A 308 4.29 6.08 15.73
CA ALA A 308 3.22 5.47 16.52
C ALA A 308 1.84 5.99 16.09
N TYR A 309 1.74 7.29 15.80
CA TYR A 309 0.53 7.92 15.26
C TYR A 309 0.12 7.29 13.92
N LEU A 310 1.08 7.07 13.00
CA LEU A 310 0.81 6.44 11.72
C LEU A 310 0.38 4.98 11.85
N ALA A 311 1.01 4.21 12.73
CA ALA A 311 0.61 2.82 13.00
C ALA A 311 -0.83 2.76 13.57
N ALA A 312 -1.12 3.59 14.56
CA ALA A 312 -2.46 3.72 15.13
C ALA A 312 -3.52 4.17 14.10
N LEU A 313 -3.13 5.03 13.15
CA LEU A 313 -3.98 5.44 12.04
C LEU A 313 -4.26 4.28 11.07
N ASP A 314 -3.26 3.42 10.78
CA ASP A 314 -3.43 2.20 9.97
C ASP A 314 -4.38 1.22 10.66
N ASP A 315 -4.24 1.05 11.98
CA ASP A 315 -5.12 0.21 12.78
C ASP A 315 -6.57 0.74 12.76
N LEU A 316 -6.77 2.05 12.96
CA LEU A 316 -8.09 2.68 12.87
C LEU A 316 -8.69 2.54 11.47
N TYR A 317 -7.88 2.74 10.43
CA TYR A 317 -8.26 2.49 9.04
C TYR A 317 -8.73 1.04 8.84
N HIS A 318 -8.03 0.07 9.42
CA HIS A 318 -8.39 -1.33 9.34
C HIS A 318 -9.70 -1.63 10.10
N ARG A 319 -9.88 -1.08 11.30
CA ARG A 319 -11.13 -1.21 12.08
C ARG A 319 -12.36 -0.67 11.33
N ILE A 320 -12.23 0.51 10.71
CA ILE A 320 -13.35 1.11 9.94
C ILE A 320 -13.72 0.24 8.72
N HIS A 321 -12.76 -0.41 8.07
CA HIS A 321 -13.06 -1.35 6.99
C HIS A 321 -13.75 -2.63 7.49
N GLU A 322 -13.43 -3.08 8.69
CA GLU A 322 -14.04 -4.27 9.31
C GLU A 322 -15.44 -4.01 9.83
N THR A 323 -15.70 -2.80 10.32
CA THR A 323 -17.02 -2.36 10.78
C THR A 323 -17.30 -0.98 10.19
N PRO A 324 -17.75 -0.92 8.92
CA PRO A 324 -18.10 0.34 8.29
C PRO A 324 -19.22 1.05 9.05
N PRO A 325 -19.22 2.40 9.11
CA PRO A 325 -20.31 3.13 9.71
C PRO A 325 -21.61 2.88 8.95
N THR A 326 -22.72 2.83 9.68
CA THR A 326 -24.07 2.68 9.12
C THR A 326 -24.60 3.96 8.48
N VAL A 327 -23.90 5.09 8.68
CA VAL A 327 -24.33 6.42 8.27
C VAL A 327 -23.40 7.00 7.21
N ASP A 328 -23.97 7.79 6.29
CA ASP A 328 -23.20 8.57 5.33
C ASP A 328 -22.91 9.97 5.89
N TYR A 329 -21.76 10.12 6.54
CA TYR A 329 -21.32 11.39 7.12
C TYR A 329 -21.16 12.49 6.07
N GLN A 330 -20.81 12.16 4.82
CA GLN A 330 -20.67 13.16 3.77
C GLN A 330 -22.04 13.71 3.38
N ARG A 331 -23.01 12.83 3.15
CA ARG A 331 -24.40 13.20 2.87
C ARG A 331 -24.99 14.02 4.02
N ARG A 332 -24.84 13.57 5.27
CA ARG A 332 -25.36 14.28 6.45
C ARG A 332 -24.81 15.69 6.57
N ARG A 333 -23.53 15.93 6.27
CA ARG A 333 -22.95 17.28 6.22
C ARG A 333 -23.58 18.16 5.14
N LEU A 334 -23.89 17.60 3.97
CA LEU A 334 -24.51 18.33 2.86
C LEU A 334 -25.96 18.70 3.17
N GLU A 335 -26.71 17.81 3.80
CA GLU A 335 -28.11 18.02 4.20
C GLU A 335 -28.30 19.20 5.17
N VAL A 336 -27.28 19.52 5.98
CA VAL A 336 -27.32 20.63 6.95
C VAL A 336 -26.30 21.72 6.62
N ALA A 337 -25.83 21.79 5.37
CA ALA A 337 -24.85 22.78 4.94
C ALA A 337 -25.42 24.21 4.94
N GLU A 338 -26.70 24.36 4.60
CA GLU A 338 -27.41 25.65 4.57
C GLU A 338 -27.92 26.04 5.96
N VAL A 339 -27.11 26.79 6.69
CA VAL A 339 -27.38 27.18 8.10
C VAL A 339 -28.72 27.92 8.26
N ASP A 340 -29.08 28.78 7.30
CA ASP A 340 -30.34 29.52 7.36
C ASP A 340 -31.56 28.62 7.23
N GLU A 341 -31.44 27.53 6.47
CA GLU A 341 -32.47 26.51 6.34
C GLU A 341 -32.61 25.68 7.63
N LEU A 342 -31.49 25.27 8.22
CA LEU A 342 -31.49 24.60 9.52
C LEU A 342 -32.11 25.48 10.63
N LEU A 343 -31.79 26.77 10.67
CA LEU A 343 -32.39 27.71 11.62
C LEU A 343 -33.90 27.88 11.39
N ARG A 344 -34.35 27.88 10.13
CA ARG A 344 -35.77 27.95 9.78
C ARG A 344 -36.52 26.69 10.21
N ALA A 345 -35.95 25.52 9.94
CA ALA A 345 -36.47 24.23 10.38
C ALA A 345 -36.60 24.16 11.90
N CYS A 346 -35.59 24.61 12.65
CA CYS A 346 -35.66 24.66 14.12
C CYS A 346 -36.79 25.54 14.64
N ARG A 347 -37.01 26.72 14.04
CA ARG A 347 -38.12 27.60 14.41
C ARG A 347 -39.48 26.99 14.11
N GLN A 348 -39.63 26.35 12.94
CA GLN A 348 -40.88 25.71 12.53
C GLN A 348 -41.20 24.49 13.38
N ALA A 349 -40.21 23.64 13.66
CA ALA A 349 -40.33 22.48 14.52
C ALA A 349 -40.74 22.87 15.95
N ALA A 350 -40.10 23.88 16.54
CA ALA A 350 -40.46 24.38 17.86
C ALA A 350 -41.90 24.93 17.87
N HIS A 351 -42.27 25.76 16.88
CA HIS A 351 -43.62 26.29 16.76
C HIS A 351 -44.68 25.18 16.65
N ARG A 352 -44.42 24.13 15.85
CA ARG A 352 -45.31 22.95 15.74
C ARG A 352 -45.50 22.22 17.07
N LEU A 353 -44.48 22.18 17.92
CA LEU A 353 -44.52 21.54 19.23
C LEU A 353 -45.04 22.47 20.35
N GLY A 354 -45.50 23.68 20.01
CA GLY A 354 -46.00 24.66 20.97
C GLY A 354 -44.89 25.41 21.73
N ASP A 355 -43.64 25.29 21.31
CA ASP A 355 -42.50 26.02 21.86
C ASP A 355 -42.18 27.22 20.96
N THR A 356 -42.39 28.44 21.47
CA THR A 356 -42.09 29.66 20.70
C THR A 356 -40.60 29.96 20.75
N ALA A 357 -39.84 29.33 19.84
CA ALA A 357 -38.39 29.48 19.79
C ALA A 357 -37.96 30.93 19.55
N ARG A 358 -37.24 31.50 20.52
CA ARG A 358 -36.50 32.77 20.34
C ARG A 358 -35.33 32.56 19.39
N PRO A 359 -34.83 33.61 18.67
CA PRO A 359 -33.71 33.48 17.75
C PRO A 359 -32.47 32.80 18.35
N ARG A 360 -32.03 33.21 19.55
CA ARG A 360 -30.90 32.58 20.26
C ARG A 360 -31.17 31.12 20.64
N ALA A 361 -32.42 30.77 20.98
CA ALA A 361 -32.80 29.40 21.25
C ALA A 361 -32.77 28.55 19.97
N ALA A 362 -33.18 29.11 18.83
CA ALA A 362 -33.08 28.45 17.54
C ALA A 362 -31.63 28.17 17.12
N GLU A 363 -30.71 29.10 17.41
CA GLU A 363 -29.26 28.89 17.18
C GLU A 363 -28.69 27.77 18.05
N ALA A 364 -29.05 27.73 19.34
CA ALA A 364 -28.63 26.67 20.26
C ALA A 364 -29.20 25.29 19.85
N MET A 365 -30.48 25.23 19.49
CA MET A 365 -31.12 24.00 19.00
C MET A 365 -30.49 23.53 17.68
N ALA A 366 -30.29 24.44 16.73
CA ALA A 366 -29.64 24.15 15.46
C ALA A 366 -28.21 23.65 15.66
N CYS A 367 -27.45 24.27 16.57
CA CYS A 367 -26.10 23.83 16.91
C CYS A 367 -26.13 22.40 17.45
N ARG A 368 -27.03 22.09 18.40
CA ARG A 368 -27.13 20.73 18.95
C ARG A 368 -27.55 19.70 17.90
N PHE A 369 -28.55 20.02 17.08
CA PHE A 369 -29.00 19.13 16.00
C PHE A 369 -27.87 18.85 15.01
N TRP A 370 -27.13 19.89 14.62
CA TRP A 370 -25.99 19.77 13.72
C TRP A 370 -24.89 18.87 14.30
N LEU A 371 -24.57 19.00 15.59
CA LEU A 371 -23.58 18.16 16.27
C LEU A 371 -23.97 16.68 16.21
N ASP A 372 -25.20 16.37 16.60
CA ASP A 372 -25.71 15.00 16.65
C ASP A 372 -25.84 14.38 15.26
N HIS A 373 -26.29 15.16 14.26
CA HIS A 373 -26.48 14.66 12.90
C HIS A 373 -25.15 14.41 12.19
N THR A 374 -24.19 15.34 12.30
CA THR A 374 -22.94 15.31 11.52
C THR A 374 -21.78 14.59 12.20
N GLY A 375 -21.90 14.27 13.49
CA GLY A 375 -20.76 13.79 14.30
C GLY A 375 -19.66 14.86 14.39
N GLY A 376 -20.06 16.14 14.42
CA GLY A 376 -19.18 17.30 14.38
C GLY A 376 -18.81 17.86 15.74
N HIS A 377 -18.08 18.97 15.75
CA HIS A 377 -17.76 19.71 16.97
C HIS A 377 -18.07 21.20 16.81
N SER A 378 -18.59 21.84 17.86
CA SER A 378 -19.11 23.23 17.80
C SER A 378 -18.06 24.24 17.37
N ALA A 379 -16.80 23.99 17.74
CA ALA A 379 -15.62 24.76 17.30
C ALA A 379 -15.45 24.88 15.77
N PHE A 380 -16.05 23.97 14.99
CA PHE A 380 -15.99 23.96 13.53
C PHE A 380 -17.32 24.32 12.86
N ALA A 381 -18.36 24.58 13.64
CA ALA A 381 -19.66 24.96 13.11
C ALA A 381 -19.62 26.37 12.51
N GLN A 382 -20.36 26.57 11.41
CA GLN A 382 -20.48 27.88 10.78
C GLN A 382 -21.23 28.87 11.69
N ALA A 383 -21.00 30.17 11.53
CA ALA A 383 -21.77 31.18 12.24
C ALA A 383 -23.24 31.16 11.77
N PRO A 384 -24.23 31.34 12.68
CA PRO A 384 -24.08 31.63 14.11
C PRO A 384 -23.88 30.39 15.02
N LEU A 385 -24.02 29.17 14.50
CA LEU A 385 -24.04 27.92 15.30
C LEU A 385 -22.82 27.77 16.23
N GLY A 386 -21.61 28.05 15.72
CA GLY A 386 -20.38 27.90 16.51
C GLY A 386 -20.24 28.89 17.68
N ARG A 387 -21.12 29.89 17.79
CA ARG A 387 -21.19 30.85 18.91
C ARG A 387 -22.33 30.58 19.87
N ALA A 388 -23.25 29.70 19.50
CA ALA A 388 -24.37 29.33 20.36
C ALA A 388 -23.90 28.31 21.40
N GLU A 389 -24.48 28.39 22.60
CA GLU A 389 -24.29 27.39 23.64
C GLU A 389 -25.38 26.31 23.44
N PRO A 390 -25.04 25.13 22.89
CA PRO A 390 -26.02 24.10 22.62
C PRO A 390 -26.53 23.48 23.93
N PRO A 391 -27.82 23.08 24.03
CA PRO A 391 -28.29 22.27 25.14
C PRO A 391 -27.60 20.89 25.16
N ASP A 392 -27.59 20.25 26.33
CA ASP A 392 -26.99 18.92 26.50
C ASP A 392 -27.61 17.86 25.57
N LEU A 393 -28.93 17.92 25.39
CA LEU A 393 -29.68 17.01 24.51
C LEU A 393 -30.87 17.75 23.91
N LEU A 394 -31.23 17.38 22.67
CA LEU A 394 -32.54 17.70 22.11
C LEU A 394 -33.52 16.59 22.49
N SER A 395 -34.77 16.95 22.77
CA SER A 395 -35.82 15.95 22.91
C SER A 395 -36.00 15.18 21.60
N SER A 396 -36.31 13.89 21.68
CA SER A 396 -36.50 13.05 20.49
C SER A 396 -37.60 13.61 19.57
N SER A 397 -38.67 14.15 20.14
CA SER A 397 -39.75 14.78 19.39
C SER A 397 -39.30 16.02 18.61
N LEU A 398 -38.45 16.86 19.21
CA LEU A 398 -37.89 18.05 18.57
C LEU A 398 -36.90 17.67 17.47
N SER A 399 -35.99 16.72 17.74
CA SER A 399 -35.06 16.20 16.71
C SER A 399 -35.82 15.60 15.53
N ILE A 400 -36.92 14.88 15.78
CA ILE A 400 -37.79 14.36 14.72
C ILE A 400 -38.47 15.46 13.93
N ALA A 401 -39.05 16.45 14.60
CA ALA A 401 -39.69 17.56 13.94
C ALA A 401 -38.71 18.35 13.06
N ILE A 402 -37.49 18.64 13.55
CA ILE A 402 -36.44 19.32 12.77
C ILE A 402 -36.09 18.51 11.52
N GLY A 403 -35.86 17.20 11.67
CA GLY A 403 -35.56 16.33 10.53
C GLY A 403 -36.67 16.31 9.48
N GLN A 404 -37.94 16.35 9.90
CA GLN A 404 -39.08 16.44 8.98
C GLN A 404 -39.12 17.76 8.20
N GLU A 405 -38.84 18.90 8.84
CA GLU A 405 -38.77 20.20 8.12
C GLU A 405 -37.66 20.22 7.07
N LEU A 406 -36.56 19.54 7.36
CA LEU A 406 -35.41 19.41 6.45
C LEU A 406 -35.61 18.32 5.39
N GLY A 407 -36.74 17.62 5.39
CA GLY A 407 -37.01 16.52 4.45
C GLY A 407 -36.09 15.31 4.64
N LEU A 408 -35.52 15.11 5.83
CA LEU A 408 -34.67 13.97 6.16
C LEU A 408 -35.53 12.72 6.38
N CYS A 409 -35.16 11.59 5.77
CA CYS A 409 -35.87 10.32 5.93
C CYS A 409 -35.88 9.86 7.41
N SER A 410 -36.94 9.15 7.82
CA SER A 410 -37.14 8.66 9.19
C SER A 410 -36.22 7.51 9.61
N ASP A 411 -35.62 6.82 8.65
CA ASP A 411 -35.03 5.49 8.86
C ASP A 411 -33.52 5.51 9.12
N ASP A 412 -32.87 6.68 9.03
CA ASP A 412 -31.45 6.81 9.37
C ASP A 412 -31.29 6.91 10.88
N ASP A 413 -30.58 5.94 11.48
CA ASP A 413 -30.24 5.89 12.90
C ASP A 413 -29.59 7.23 13.33
N ARG A 414 -30.37 8.09 14.00
CA ARG A 414 -30.03 9.52 14.15
C ARG A 414 -28.92 9.78 15.15
N SER A 415 -28.64 8.82 16.03
CA SER A 415 -27.49 8.85 16.93
C SER A 415 -26.31 8.16 16.26
N ALA A 416 -25.53 8.90 15.47
CA ALA A 416 -24.23 8.40 15.02
C ALA A 416 -23.20 8.66 16.11
N ARG A 417 -22.62 7.60 16.67
CA ARG A 417 -21.32 7.75 17.34
C ARG A 417 -20.24 7.64 16.27
N PRO A 418 -19.32 8.61 16.17
CA PRO A 418 -18.12 8.48 15.37
C PRO A 418 -17.39 7.15 15.67
N PRO A 419 -16.75 6.51 14.68
CA PRO A 419 -15.88 5.37 14.94
C PRO A 419 -14.60 5.73 15.71
#